data_AF-A0A9D6DHT8-F1
#
_entry.id   AF-A0A9D6DHT8-F1
#
_cell.length_a   1.000
_cell.length_b   1.000
_cell.length_c   1.000
_cell.angle_alpha   90.00
_cell.angle_beta   90.00
_cell.angle_gamma   90.00
#
_symmetry.space_group_name_H-M   'P 1'
#
loop_
_entity.id
_entity.type
_entity.pdbx_description
1 polymer ?
#
loop_
_entity_poly.entity_id
_entity_poly.type
_entity_poly.pdbx_seq_one_letter_code
_entity_poly.pdbx_strand_id
1 'polypeptide(L)'
;MCDTSRRSNGTPRPRWGRLYAAASLGLALLATAEVVPAGAGPRLVVRCVIGFATFGAIAAWARTNRVALDLVEWCDCAGARTTVRVIPAHIVDATARGTGTVTPWTSGVGIPPGRRTRAPSPS
;
A
#
# COMPACT_ATOMS: atom_id res chain seq x y z
N MET A 1 -0.14 7.31 -3.66
CA MET A 1 0.42 8.60 -3.22
C MET A 1 1.57 8.29 -2.27
N CYS A 2 2.75 8.00 -2.82
CA CYS A 2 3.95 7.69 -2.05
C CYS A 2 4.78 8.96 -2.00
N ASP A 3 4.41 9.86 -1.10
CA ASP A 3 5.05 11.16 -1.00
C ASP A 3 6.36 11.01 -0.21
N THR A 4 7.48 10.91 -0.93
CA THR A 4 8.83 10.82 -0.34
C THR A 4 9.22 12.13 0.37
N SER A 5 8.60 13.23 -0.02
CA SER A 5 8.82 14.60 0.45
C SER A 5 8.09 14.89 1.76
N ARG A 6 6.88 14.32 1.95
CA ARG A 6 6.07 14.53 3.16
C ARG A 6 6.34 13.45 4.20
N ARG A 7 7.56 13.47 4.74
CA ARG A 7 7.98 12.66 5.90
C ARG A 7 7.34 13.21 7.19
N SER A 8 6.01 13.34 7.23
CA SER A 8 5.27 13.86 8.39
C SER A 8 4.60 12.73 9.15
N ASN A 9 5.22 12.29 10.26
CA ASN A 9 4.68 11.70 11.50
C ASN A 9 3.49 10.69 11.52
N GLY A 10 2.93 10.25 10.39
CA GLY A 10 1.69 9.46 10.36
C GLY A 10 1.68 8.24 9.45
N THR A 11 2.73 7.99 8.64
CA THR A 11 2.79 6.76 7.84
C THR A 11 3.24 5.58 8.72
N PRO A 12 2.43 4.52 8.86
CA PRO A 12 2.80 3.37 9.68
C PRO A 12 4.01 2.70 9.02
N ARG A 13 5.16 2.74 9.69
CA ARG A 13 6.37 2.05 9.23
C ARG A 13 6.44 0.64 9.79
N PRO A 14 6.78 -0.35 8.95
CA PRO A 14 7.00 -1.71 9.44
C PRO A 14 8.12 -1.72 10.48
N ARG A 15 7.85 -2.29 11.65
CA ARG A 15 8.82 -2.35 12.76
C ARG A 15 9.78 -3.53 12.57
N TRP A 16 10.64 -3.47 11.55
CA TRP A 16 11.59 -4.53 11.19
C TRP A 16 12.48 -4.98 12.36
N GLY A 17 12.90 -4.04 13.22
CA GLY A 17 13.72 -4.36 14.39
C GLY A 17 13.06 -5.37 15.34
N ARG A 18 11.74 -5.32 15.53
CA ARG A 18 11.01 -6.29 16.37
C ARG A 18 10.98 -7.69 15.75
N LEU A 19 10.87 -7.78 14.43
CA LEU A 19 10.91 -9.05 13.71
C LEU A 19 12.29 -9.70 13.86
N TYR A 20 13.36 -8.94 13.58
CA TYR A 20 14.71 -9.44 13.71
C TYR A 20 15.06 -9.81 15.16
N ALA A 21 14.62 -9.02 16.13
CA ALA A 21 14.80 -9.36 17.55
C ALA A 21 14.07 -10.66 17.91
N ALA A 22 12.81 -10.85 17.48
CA ALA A 22 12.05 -12.06 17.76
C ALA A 22 12.68 -13.30 17.08
N ALA A 23 13.11 -13.17 15.83
CA ALA A 23 13.78 -14.25 15.11
C ALA A 23 15.13 -14.62 15.75
N SER A 24 15.96 -13.62 16.07
CA SER A 24 17.27 -13.82 16.69
C SER A 24 17.14 -14.42 18.09
N LEU A 25 16.19 -13.94 18.89
CA LEU A 25 15.88 -14.50 20.21
C LEU A 25 15.44 -15.96 20.07
N GLY A 26 14.59 -16.27 19.09
CA GLY A 26 14.15 -17.62 18.79
C GLY A 26 15.29 -18.57 18.48
N LEU A 27 16.18 -18.16 17.59
CA LEU A 27 17.38 -18.91 17.21
C LEU A 27 18.33 -19.08 18.41
N ALA A 28 18.52 -18.03 19.21
CA ALA A 28 19.36 -18.09 20.41
C ALA A 28 18.80 -19.08 21.44
N LEU A 29 17.50 -19.02 21.72
CA LEU A 29 16.83 -19.97 22.63
C LEU A 29 16.96 -21.41 22.12
N LEU A 30 16.73 -21.62 20.83
CA LEU A 30 16.86 -22.95 20.23
C LEU A 30 18.31 -23.46 20.33
N ALA A 31 19.29 -22.62 20.01
CA ALA A 31 20.71 -22.95 20.16
C ALA A 31 21.04 -23.32 21.62
N THR A 32 20.56 -22.56 22.61
CA THR A 32 20.75 -22.91 24.02
C THR A 32 20.11 -24.23 24.41
N ALA A 33 18.92 -24.54 23.89
CA ALA A 33 18.26 -25.83 24.13
C ALA A 33 19.01 -27.02 23.48
N GLU A 34 19.85 -26.76 22.47
CA GLU A 34 20.69 -27.78 21.87
C GLU A 34 21.92 -28.11 22.72
N VAL A 35 22.60 -27.10 23.29
CA VAL A 35 23.84 -27.31 24.08
C VAL A 35 23.58 -27.72 25.53
N VAL A 36 22.39 -27.46 26.08
CA VAL A 36 22.07 -27.88 27.45
C VAL A 36 21.80 -29.39 27.49
N PRO A 37 22.55 -30.16 28.30
CA PRO A 37 22.28 -31.58 28.47
C PRO A 37 20.95 -31.77 29.21
N ALA A 38 19.97 -32.33 28.52
CA ALA A 38 18.64 -32.63 29.04
C ALA A 38 18.13 -33.97 28.50
N GLY A 39 17.26 -34.64 29.26
CA GLY A 39 16.59 -35.85 28.80
C GLY A 39 15.75 -35.62 27.53
N ALA A 40 15.55 -36.66 26.72
CA ALA A 40 14.90 -36.55 25.41
C ALA A 40 13.47 -35.97 25.46
N GLY A 41 12.69 -36.31 26.49
CA GLY A 41 11.33 -35.79 26.72
C GLY A 41 11.27 -34.27 26.94
N PRO A 42 11.91 -33.73 27.99
CA PRO A 42 11.89 -32.28 28.26
C PRO A 42 12.52 -31.46 27.13
N ARG A 43 13.53 -32.00 26.42
CA ARG A 43 14.14 -31.32 25.27
C ARG A 43 13.15 -31.12 24.12
N LEU A 44 12.32 -32.11 23.83
CA LEU A 44 11.27 -32.00 22.81
C LEU A 44 10.25 -30.94 23.17
N VAL A 45 9.77 -30.94 24.41
CA VAL A 45 8.79 -29.95 24.90
C VAL A 45 9.36 -28.53 24.76
N VAL A 46 10.61 -28.31 25.19
CA VAL A 46 11.27 -27.00 25.09
C VAL A 46 11.40 -26.54 23.63
N ARG A 47 11.84 -27.42 22.72
CA ARG A 47 11.92 -27.09 21.28
C ARG A 47 10.57 -26.71 20.70
N CYS A 48 9.52 -27.48 21.01
CA CYS A 48 8.17 -27.18 20.56
C CYS A 48 7.70 -25.83 21.08
N VAL A 49 7.85 -25.56 22.37
CA VAL A 49 7.45 -24.27 22.98
C VAL A 49 8.20 -23.10 22.33
N ILE A 50 9.52 -23.21 22.13
CA ILE A 50 10.32 -22.17 21.47
C ILE A 50 9.84 -21.96 20.03
N GLY A 51 9.60 -23.04 19.28
CA GLY A 51 9.09 -22.98 17.90
C GLY A 51 7.72 -22.31 17.81
N PHE A 52 6.77 -22.70 18.65
CA PHE A 52 5.44 -22.09 18.66
C PHE A 52 5.46 -20.63 19.13
N ALA A 53 6.27 -20.29 20.13
CA ALA A 53 6.42 -18.92 20.61
C ALA A 53 7.02 -18.00 19.53
N THR A 54 8.06 -18.46 18.85
CA THR A 54 8.70 -17.70 17.75
C THR A 54 7.78 -17.53 16.56
N PHE A 55 7.11 -18.60 16.13
CA PHE A 55 6.12 -18.53 15.07
C PHE A 55 4.97 -17.58 15.42
N GLY A 56 4.44 -17.68 16.65
CA GLY A 56 3.40 -16.79 17.15
C GLY A 56 3.83 -15.32 17.18
N ALA A 57 5.07 -15.04 17.60
CA ALA A 57 5.61 -13.68 17.60
C ALA A 57 5.72 -13.11 16.18
N ILE A 58 6.20 -13.89 15.21
CA ILE A 58 6.29 -13.50 13.80
C ILE A 58 4.89 -13.27 13.21
N ALA A 59 3.94 -14.16 13.48
CA ALA A 59 2.56 -14.03 13.01
C ALA A 59 1.87 -12.79 13.61
N ALA A 60 2.06 -12.52 14.90
CA ALA A 60 1.54 -11.33 15.56
C ALA A 60 2.19 -10.05 15.00
N TRP A 61 3.49 -10.08 14.73
CA TRP A 61 4.18 -8.98 14.04
C TRP A 61 3.58 -8.73 12.65
N ALA A 62 3.38 -9.78 11.84
CA ALA A 62 2.80 -9.65 10.51
C ALA A 62 1.38 -9.06 10.56
N ARG A 63 0.53 -9.53 11.51
CA ARG A 63 -0.82 -9.01 11.70
C ARG A 63 -0.83 -7.53 12.09
N THR A 64 0.04 -7.14 13.02
CA THR A 64 0.14 -5.74 13.49
C THR A 64 0.75 -4.80 12.46
N ASN A 65 1.56 -5.30 11.52
CA ASN A 65 2.20 -4.51 10.48
C ASN A 65 1.54 -4.68 9.09
N ARG A 66 0.39 -5.36 8.99
CA ARG A 66 -0.25 -5.69 7.70
C ARG A 66 -0.50 -4.45 6.82
N VAL A 67 -1.03 -3.38 7.41
CA VAL A 67 -1.29 -2.11 6.70
C VAL A 67 0.01 -1.43 6.25
N ALA A 68 1.06 -1.52 7.06
CA ALA A 68 2.36 -0.98 6.70
C ALA A 68 3.03 -1.77 5.56
N LEU A 69 2.88 -3.10 5.57
CA LEU A 69 3.36 -3.99 4.51
C LEU A 69 2.62 -3.75 3.19
N ASP A 70 1.30 -3.63 3.24
CA ASP A 70 0.47 -3.34 2.06
C ASP A 70 0.83 -1.98 1.44
N LEU A 71 1.11 -0.97 2.28
CA LEU A 71 1.56 0.34 1.82
C LEU A 71 2.95 0.29 1.16
N VAL A 72 3.87 -0.52 1.70
CA VAL A 72 5.20 -0.73 1.10
C VAL A 72 5.08 -1.40 -0.26
N GLU A 73 4.32 -2.50 -0.34
CA GLU A 73 4.06 -3.23 -1.59
C GLU A 73 3.42 -2.33 -2.65
N TRP A 74 2.43 -1.55 -2.23
CA TRP A 74 1.79 -0.56 -3.09
C TRP A 74 2.79 0.47 -3.60
N CYS A 75 3.70 0.98 -2.75
CA CYS A 75 4.67 1.98 -3.20
C CYS A 75 5.70 1.41 -4.17
N ASP A 76 6.18 0.20 -3.96
CA ASP A 76 7.11 -0.47 -4.87
C ASP A 76 6.44 -0.74 -6.24
N CYS A 77 5.17 -1.19 -6.23
CA CYS A 77 4.43 -1.49 -7.45
C CYS A 77 3.88 -0.24 -8.19
N ALA A 78 3.31 0.72 -7.45
CA ALA A 78 2.68 1.91 -8.03
C ALA A 78 3.72 2.95 -8.46
N GLY A 79 4.87 3.04 -7.77
CA GLY A 79 5.97 3.90 -8.18
C GLY A 79 6.49 3.58 -9.59
N ALA A 80 6.45 2.31 -9.99
CA ALA A 80 6.87 1.87 -11.31
C ALA A 80 5.82 2.09 -12.42
N ARG A 81 4.53 2.26 -12.09
CA ARG A 81 3.42 2.21 -13.08
C ARG A 81 2.46 3.39 -13.09
N THR A 82 2.53 4.30 -12.13
CA THR A 82 1.52 5.37 -12.02
C THR A 82 2.10 6.71 -12.48
N THR A 83 1.67 7.17 -13.66
CA THR A 83 1.97 8.53 -14.12
C THR A 83 0.85 9.47 -13.66
N VAL A 84 1.17 10.36 -12.73
CA VAL A 84 0.22 11.39 -12.27
C VAL A 84 0.31 12.58 -13.23
N ARG A 85 -0.77 12.86 -13.93
CA ARG A 85 -0.92 14.11 -14.68
C ARG A 85 -1.76 15.08 -13.86
N VAL A 86 -1.16 16.17 -13.41
CA VAL A 86 -1.90 17.28 -12.79
C VAL A 86 -2.73 17.94 -13.88
N ILE A 87 -4.05 17.92 -13.72
CA ILE A 87 -4.96 18.70 -14.56
C ILE A 87 -5.20 20.02 -13.83
N PRO A 88 -4.72 21.16 -14.36
CA PRO A 88 -5.04 22.44 -13.76
C PRO A 88 -6.55 22.65 -13.83
N ALA A 89 -7.18 22.83 -12.67
CA ALA A 89 -8.56 23.27 -12.61
C ALA A 89 -8.58 24.77 -12.88
N HIS A 90 -9.15 25.16 -14.02
CA HIS A 90 -9.46 26.56 -14.27
C HIS A 90 -10.71 26.92 -13.47
N ILE A 91 -10.51 27.71 -12.40
CA ILE A 91 -11.62 28.41 -11.76
C ILE A 91 -12.05 29.48 -12.75
N VAL A 92 -13.23 29.29 -13.34
CA VAL A 92 -13.86 30.35 -14.13
C VAL A 92 -14.48 31.31 -13.13
N ASP A 93 -13.82 32.44 -12.90
CA ASP A 93 -14.39 33.55 -12.15
C ASP A 93 -15.59 34.10 -12.93
N ALA A 94 -16.78 33.67 -12.55
CA ALA A 94 -18.05 34.07 -13.16
C ALA A 94 -18.50 35.48 -12.74
N THR A 95 -17.57 36.37 -12.39
CA THR A 95 -17.88 37.73 -11.92
C THR A 95 -17.75 38.82 -12.99
N ALA A 96 -17.63 38.45 -14.26
CA ALA A 96 -17.59 39.40 -15.37
C ALA A 96 -18.51 39.03 -16.55
N ARG A 97 -19.78 38.70 -16.28
CA ARG A 97 -20.84 38.87 -17.29
C ARG A 97 -22.20 38.95 -16.60
N GLY A 98 -22.86 40.09 -16.75
CA GLY A 98 -24.11 40.40 -16.10
C GLY A 98 -25.24 39.40 -16.38
N THR A 99 -26.20 39.38 -15.46
CA THR A 99 -27.62 39.06 -15.70
C THR A 99 -27.87 38.04 -16.81
N GLY A 100 -27.51 36.79 -16.56
CA GLY A 100 -27.86 35.65 -17.39
C GLY A 100 -28.38 34.55 -16.49
N THR A 101 -29.68 34.31 -16.56
CA THR A 101 -30.46 33.30 -15.85
C THR A 101 -29.75 31.94 -15.79
N VAL A 102 -29.56 31.42 -14.57
CA VAL A 102 -29.11 30.04 -14.36
C VAL A 102 -30.24 29.11 -14.80
N THR A 103 -30.09 28.44 -15.93
CA THR A 103 -30.92 27.29 -16.26
C THR A 103 -30.40 26.07 -15.49
N PRO A 104 -31.27 25.37 -14.74
CA PRO A 104 -30.89 24.15 -14.03
C PRO A 104 -30.54 23.06 -15.04
N TRP A 105 -29.43 22.38 -14.76
CA TRP A 105 -28.83 21.26 -15.48
C TRP A 105 -29.87 20.30 -16.08
N THR A 106 -30.15 20.45 -17.37
CA THR A 106 -30.76 19.38 -18.15
C THR A 106 -29.63 18.45 -18.60
N SER A 107 -29.82 17.19 -18.25
CA SER A 107 -29.06 16.02 -18.66
C SER A 107 -28.89 15.97 -20.17
N GLY A 108 -27.83 16.59 -20.69
CA GLY A 108 -27.43 16.53 -22.08
C GLY A 108 -26.18 15.71 -22.23
N VAL A 109 -26.32 14.39 -22.38
CA VAL A 109 -25.27 13.55 -22.96
C VAL A 109 -25.00 14.08 -24.36
N GLY A 110 -23.99 14.94 -24.48
CA GLY A 110 -23.47 15.42 -25.75
C GLY A 110 -22.70 14.29 -26.42
N ILE A 111 -23.39 13.51 -27.25
CA ILE A 111 -22.78 12.65 -28.25
C ILE A 111 -21.90 13.55 -29.14
N PRO A 112 -20.60 13.28 -29.31
CA PRO A 112 -19.75 14.09 -30.18
C PRO A 112 -20.25 13.96 -31.64
N PRO A 113 -20.37 15.07 -32.39
CA PRO A 113 -20.83 15.03 -33.77
C PRO A 113 -19.83 14.26 -34.65
N GLY A 114 -20.41 13.40 -35.50
CA GLY A 114 -19.73 12.44 -36.34
C GLY A 114 -18.58 13.02 -37.17
N ARG A 115 -17.49 12.25 -37.19
CA ARG A 115 -16.38 12.36 -38.12
C ARG A 115 -16.94 12.18 -39.54
N ARG A 116 -17.01 13.26 -40.33
CA ARG A 116 -17.30 13.19 -41.77
C ARG A 116 -16.19 12.41 -42.44
N THR A 117 -16.46 11.17 -42.83
CA THR A 117 -15.64 10.44 -43.79
C THR A 117 -15.82 11.11 -45.15
N ARG A 118 -14.72 11.63 -45.68
CA ARG A 118 -14.61 12.16 -47.04
C ARG A 118 -14.76 10.97 -48.00
N ALA A 119 -15.74 11.03 -48.90
CA ALA A 119 -15.92 10.02 -49.96
C ALA A 119 -14.69 9.99 -50.89
N PRO A 120 -14.31 8.83 -51.44
CA PRO A 120 -13.30 8.75 -52.49
C PRO A 120 -13.88 9.25 -53.82
N SER A 121 -13.08 10.08 -54.51
CA SER A 121 -13.34 10.55 -55.88
C SER A 121 -13.26 9.39 -56.87
N PRO A 122 -14.15 9.32 -57.88
CA PRO A 122 -14.01 8.36 -58.97
C PRO A 122 -13.04 8.89 -60.03
N SER A 123 -12.19 8.00 -60.52
CA SER A 123 -11.48 8.09 -61.80
C SER A 123 -11.33 6.68 -62.36
#